data_AF-A0A257YNI7-F1
#
_entry.id   AF-A0A257YNI7-F1
#
_cell.length_a   1.000
_cell.length_b   1.000
_cell.length_c   1.000
_cell.angle_alpha   90.00
_cell.angle_beta   90.00
_cell.angle_gamma   90.00
#
_symmetry.space_group_name_H-M   'P 1'
#
loop_
_entity.id
_entity.type
_entity.pdbx_description
1 polymer ?
#
loop_
_entity_poly.entity_id
_entity_poly.type
_entity_poly.pdbx_seq_one_letter_code
_entity_poly.pdbx_strand_id
1 'polypeptide(L)'
;MMEMLGANDVVTLDASALEAIDLTFLQLVHALRTDAAAQGKQVALSAPANPHLSAILTRAGFAPGASPSDDDFWFQGVLPQ
;
A
#
# COMPACT_ATOMS: atom_id res chain seq x y z
N MET A 1 -22.31 8.76 -5.72
CA MET A 1 -21.99 8.28 -7.09
C MET A 1 -20.49 8.00 -7.08
N MET A 2 -20.07 6.75 -7.26
CA MET A 2 -18.67 6.33 -7.10
C MET A 2 -17.92 6.54 -8.41
N GLU A 3 -17.45 7.76 -8.66
CA GLU A 3 -16.80 8.16 -9.92
C GLU A 3 -15.86 7.07 -10.46
N MET A 4 -16.18 6.57 -11.67
CA MET A 4 -15.44 5.49 -12.31
C MET A 4 -14.08 6.05 -12.75
N LEU A 5 -13.03 5.71 -12.02
CA LEU A 5 -11.65 5.96 -12.43
C LEU A 5 -11.41 5.35 -13.83
N GLY A 6 -10.81 6.11 -14.73
CA GLY A 6 -10.47 5.72 -16.10
C GLY A 6 -9.38 4.65 -16.15
N ALA A 7 -9.18 4.03 -17.32
CA ALA A 7 -8.07 3.12 -17.54
C ALA A 7 -6.73 3.89 -17.48
N ASN A 8 -5.72 3.33 -16.79
CA ASN A 8 -4.45 3.98 -16.43
C ASN A 8 -4.52 5.07 -15.34
N ASP A 9 -5.65 5.21 -14.63
CA ASP A 9 -5.69 6.09 -13.47
C ASP A 9 -4.82 5.53 -12.34
N VAL A 10 -4.08 6.43 -11.70
CA VAL A 10 -3.31 6.15 -10.48
C VAL A 10 -4.13 6.65 -9.30
N VAL A 11 -4.49 5.73 -8.40
CA VAL A 11 -5.10 6.07 -7.11
C VAL A 11 -3.99 6.24 -6.09
N THR A 12 -3.81 7.46 -5.60
CA THR A 12 -2.83 7.75 -4.54
C THR A 12 -3.51 7.70 -3.17
N LEU A 13 -2.99 6.86 -2.28
CA LEU A 13 -3.42 6.74 -0.90
C LEU A 13 -2.48 7.52 0.01
N ASP A 14 -3.04 8.40 0.83
CA ASP A 14 -2.29 9.04 1.91
C ASP A 14 -2.47 8.26 3.22
N ALA A 15 -1.39 7.59 3.63
CA ALA A 15 -1.32 6.80 4.87
C ALA A 15 -0.43 7.46 5.93
N SER A 16 0.04 8.69 5.70
CA SER A 16 1.04 9.35 6.55
C SER A 16 0.54 9.59 7.99
N ALA A 17 -0.75 9.90 8.15
CA ALA A 17 -1.39 10.20 9.43
C ALA A 17 -2.01 8.97 10.14
N LEU A 18 -1.75 7.75 9.66
CA LEU A 18 -2.30 6.55 10.30
C LEU A 18 -1.51 6.17 11.57
N GLU A 19 -2.19 6.13 12.71
CA GLU A 19 -1.57 5.82 14.02
C GLU A 19 -1.98 4.45 14.58
N ALA A 20 -3.24 4.05 14.33
CA ALA A 20 -3.80 2.78 14.76
C ALA A 20 -4.26 1.99 13.53
N ILE A 21 -3.49 0.95 13.18
CA ILE A 21 -3.68 0.16 11.97
C ILE A 21 -3.70 -1.31 12.37
N ASP A 22 -4.58 -2.08 11.76
CA ASP A 22 -4.65 -3.52 11.94
C ASP A 22 -4.39 -4.27 10.63
N LEU A 23 -4.43 -5.60 10.71
CA LEU A 23 -4.22 -6.46 9.54
C LEU A 23 -5.30 -6.27 8.46
N THR A 24 -6.52 -5.86 8.84
CA THR A 24 -7.61 -5.64 7.90
C THR A 24 -7.32 -4.47 6.97
N PHE A 25 -6.64 -3.42 7.44
CA PHE A 25 -6.14 -2.36 6.56
C PHE A 25 -5.22 -2.91 5.46
N LEU A 26 -4.23 -3.75 5.82
CA LEU A 26 -3.32 -4.35 4.84
C LEU A 26 -4.08 -5.21 3.82
N GLN A 27 -5.05 -5.99 4.28
CA GLN A 27 -5.89 -6.83 3.41
C GLN A 27 -6.72 -5.99 2.43
N LEU A 28 -7.27 -4.86 2.89
CA LEU A 28 -8.02 -3.93 2.03
C LEU A 28 -7.12 -3.29 0.97
N VAL A 29 -5.92 -2.82 1.36
CA VAL A 29 -4.97 -2.25 0.39
C VAL A 29 -4.52 -3.31 -0.62
N HIS A 30 -4.26 -4.55 -0.18
CA HIS A 30 -3.91 -5.64 -1.09
C HIS A 30 -5.05 -5.98 -2.06
N ALA A 31 -6.30 -6.05 -1.58
CA ALA A 31 -7.47 -6.27 -2.42
C ALA A 31 -7.66 -5.15 -3.44
N LEU A 32 -7.51 -3.89 -3.01
CA LEU A 32 -7.58 -2.71 -3.88
C LEU A 32 -6.49 -2.74 -4.96
N ARG A 33 -5.25 -3.05 -4.61
CA ARG A 33 -4.14 -3.20 -5.58
C ARG A 33 -4.42 -4.30 -6.60
N THR A 34 -4.96 -5.43 -6.14
CA THR A 34 -5.31 -6.57 -7.01
C THR A 34 -6.42 -6.21 -7.98
N ASP A 35 -7.50 -5.59 -7.49
CA ASP A 35 -8.63 -5.14 -8.31
C ASP A 35 -8.23 -4.05 -9.30
N ALA A 36 -7.44 -3.06 -8.87
CA ALA A 36 -6.90 -2.03 -9.74
C ALA A 36 -6.04 -2.63 -10.85
N ALA A 37 -5.13 -3.55 -10.54
CA ALA A 37 -4.30 -4.22 -11.53
C ALA A 37 -5.14 -5.01 -12.54
N ALA A 38 -6.20 -5.71 -12.10
CA ALA A 38 -7.13 -6.42 -12.97
C ALA A 38 -7.89 -5.49 -13.94
N GLN A 39 -8.03 -4.21 -13.58
CA GLN A 39 -8.65 -3.16 -14.39
C GLN A 39 -7.63 -2.31 -15.18
N GLY A 40 -6.33 -2.63 -15.14
CA GLY A 40 -5.28 -1.83 -15.78
C GLY A 40 -5.06 -0.46 -15.12
N LYS A 41 -5.33 -0.36 -13.82
CA LYS A 41 -5.11 0.82 -12.98
C LYS A 41 -3.96 0.56 -12.01
N GLN A 42 -3.46 1.62 -11.39
CA GLN A 42 -2.40 1.53 -10.39
C GLN A 42 -2.84 2.17 -9.08
N VAL A 43 -2.27 1.66 -7.99
CA VAL A 43 -2.42 2.25 -6.66
C VAL A 43 -1.02 2.58 -6.16
N ALA A 44 -0.85 3.77 -5.61
CA ALA A 44 0.41 4.26 -5.04
C ALA A 44 0.18 4.80 -3.63
N LEU A 45 1.22 4.77 -2.79
CA LEU A 45 1.23 5.54 -1.54
C LEU A 45 1.82 6.93 -1.79
N SER A 46 1.25 7.96 -1.17
CA SER A 46 1.76 9.34 -1.23
C SER A 46 3.15 9.50 -0.60
N ALA A 47 3.48 8.63 0.34
CA ALA A 47 4.74 8.58 1.07
C ALA A 47 5.04 7.13 1.49
N PRO A 48 6.30 6.79 1.79
CA PRO A 48 6.65 5.50 2.38
C PRO A 48 5.82 5.20 3.65
N ALA A 49 5.66 3.92 3.95
CA ALA A 49 4.99 3.47 5.16
C ALA A 49 5.58 4.16 6.39
N ASN A 50 4.73 4.80 7.17
CA ASN A 50 5.13 5.42 8.42
C ASN A 50 5.48 4.34 9.46
N PRO A 51 6.10 4.70 10.60
CA PRO A 51 6.54 3.71 11.60
C PRO A 51 5.43 2.77 12.10
N HIS A 52 4.19 3.28 12.24
CA HIS A 52 3.04 2.48 12.67
C HIS A 52 2.65 1.43 11.63
N LEU A 53 2.62 1.81 10.35
CA LEU A 53 2.33 0.92 9.23
C LEU A 53 3.47 -0.09 9.03
N SER A 54 4.73 0.33 9.12
CA SER A 54 5.91 -0.55 9.04
C SER A 54 5.91 -1.63 10.13
N ALA A 55 5.49 -1.30 11.36
CA ALA A 55 5.39 -2.26 12.44
C ALA A 55 4.37 -3.38 12.15
N ILE A 56 3.20 -3.04 11.60
CA ILE A 56 2.17 -4.01 11.22
C ILE A 56 2.59 -4.83 10.00
N LEU A 57 3.20 -4.21 8.99
CA LEU A 57 3.77 -4.91 7.82
C LEU A 57 4.78 -5.98 8.25
N THR A 58 5.69 -5.63 9.16
CA THR A 58 6.68 -6.57 9.71
C THR A 58 6.00 -7.73 10.44
N ARG A 59 5.02 -7.45 11.31
CA ARG A 59 4.24 -8.49 12.01
C ARG A 59 3.46 -9.39 11.04
N ALA A 60 3.00 -8.84 9.92
CA ALA A 60 2.25 -9.54 8.89
C ALA A 60 3.15 -10.31 7.90
N GLY A 61 4.47 -10.21 8.01
CA GLY A 61 5.43 -10.92 7.15
C GLY A 61 5.85 -10.17 5.89
N PHE A 62 5.47 -8.90 5.72
CA PHE A 62 5.87 -8.02 4.61
C PHE A 62 7.24 -7.36 4.88
N ALA A 63 8.21 -8.13 5.38
CA ALA A 63 9.53 -7.60 5.69
C ALA A 63 10.25 -7.11 4.41
N PRO A 64 11.09 -6.06 4.50
CA PRO A 64 11.90 -5.61 3.37
C PRO A 64 12.68 -6.76 2.72
N GLY A 65 12.63 -6.85 1.40
CA GLY A 65 13.29 -7.90 0.61
C GLY A 65 12.48 -9.18 0.46
N ALA A 66 11.28 -9.27 1.03
CA ALA A 66 10.40 -10.43 0.86
C ALA A 66 9.75 -10.47 -0.55
N SER A 67 9.47 -9.30 -1.13
CA SER A 67 8.78 -9.15 -2.41
C SER A 67 9.16 -7.80 -3.02
N PRO A 68 9.82 -7.75 -4.19
CA PRO A 68 10.20 -6.49 -4.82
C PRO A 68 8.99 -5.56 -5.07
N SER A 69 7.85 -6.15 -5.44
CA SER A 69 6.62 -5.38 -5.70
C SER A 69 5.96 -4.82 -4.44
N ASP A 70 6.19 -5.43 -3.28
CA ASP A 70 5.74 -4.88 -2.00
C ASP A 70 6.75 -3.87 -1.46
N ASP A 71 8.04 -4.08 -1.67
CA ASP A 71 9.08 -3.13 -1.31
C ASP A 71 8.93 -1.79 -2.05
N ASP A 72 8.71 -1.86 -3.36
CA ASP A 72 8.47 -0.67 -4.19
C ASP A 72 7.22 0.10 -3.74
N PHE A 73 6.18 -0.61 -3.30
CA PHE A 73 4.91 0.01 -2.92
C PHE A 73 4.94 0.57 -1.49
N TRP A 74 5.33 -0.24 -0.50
CA TRP A 74 5.29 0.13 0.92
C TRP A 74 6.48 0.97 1.35
N PHE A 75 7.67 0.65 0.86
CA PHE A 75 8.92 1.23 1.36
C PHE A 75 9.50 2.27 0.40
N GLN A 76 9.19 2.20 -0.90
CA GLN A 76 9.67 3.16 -1.92
C GLN A 76 11.20 3.38 -1.87
N GLY A 77 11.96 2.33 -1.52
CA GLY A 77 13.41 2.38 -1.34
C GLY A 77 13.89 2.92 0.03
N VAL A 78 12.98 3.30 0.93
CA VAL A 78 13.28 3.72 2.31
C VAL A 78 13.14 2.53 3.24
N LEU A 79 14.24 2.08 3.83
CA LEU A 79 14.20 1.00 4.82
C LEU A 79 13.36 1.43 6.04
N PRO A 80 12.45 0.57 6.53
CA PRO A 80 11.72 0.85 7.77
C PRO A 80 12.71 0.96 8.94
N GLN A 81 12.52 1.99 9.78
CA GLN A 81 13.33 2.25 10.99
C GLN A 81 12.82 1.42 12.17
#